data_AF-A0A962VX57-F1
#
_entry.id   AF-A0A962VX57-F1
#
_cell.length_a   1.000
_cell.length_b   1.000
_cell.length_c   1.000
_cell.angle_alpha   90.00
_cell.angle_beta   90.00
_cell.angle_gamma   90.00
#
_symmetry.space_group_name_H-M   'P 1'
#
loop_
_entity.id
_entity.type
_entity.pdbx_description
1 polymer ?
#
loop_
_entity_poly.entity_id
_entity_poly.type
_entity_poly.pdbx_seq_one_letter_code
_entity_poly.pdbx_strand_id
1 'polypeptide(L)' 'VAAIAQVLPDIQLSLLDTNGSVLIRRRLSPSDYLYPAPADQAVVAPGEVITIAIDFRDPGYAATGFIIDFL' A
#
# COMPACT_ATOMS: atom_id res chain seq x y z
N VAL A 1 14.94 13.11 -3.27
CA VAL A 1 14.02 12.94 -4.43
C VAL A 1 14.60 11.85 -5.31
N ALA A 2 13.80 10.88 -5.75
CA ALA A 2 14.27 9.81 -6.64
C ALA A 2 14.78 10.42 -7.96
N ALA A 3 15.91 9.94 -8.48
CA ALA A 3 16.53 10.50 -9.68
C ALA A 3 16.00 9.88 -10.99
N ILE A 4 15.23 8.80 -10.89
CA ILE A 4 14.71 8.02 -12.03
C ILE A 4 13.24 7.66 -11.81
N ALA A 5 12.54 7.38 -12.89
CA ALA A 5 11.17 6.86 -12.83
C ALA A 5 11.16 5.48 -12.16
N GLN A 6 10.15 5.21 -11.35
CA GLN A 6 9.98 3.96 -10.61
C GLN A 6 8.65 3.32 -10.99
N VAL A 7 8.62 1.99 -11.12
CA VAL A 7 7.35 1.27 -11.32
C VAL A 7 6.45 1.48 -10.11
N LEU A 8 5.14 1.58 -10.33
CA LEU A 8 4.17 1.58 -9.24
C LEU A 8 4.35 0.31 -8.40
N PRO A 9 4.64 0.45 -7.09
CA PRO A 9 5.01 -0.69 -6.26
C PRO A 9 3.80 -1.55 -5.93
N ASP A 10 4.04 -2.81 -5.63
CA ASP A 10 3.09 -3.53 -4.80
C ASP A 10 3.19 -2.99 -3.36
N ILE A 11 2.06 -2.94 -2.66
CA ILE A 11 2.03 -2.50 -1.27
C ILE A 11 1.68 -3.69 -0.39
N GLN A 12 2.44 -3.88 0.68
CA GLN A 12 2.08 -4.82 1.74
C GLN A 12 1.45 -4.06 2.90
N LEU A 13 0.16 -4.30 3.12
CA LEU A 13 -0.55 -3.85 4.31
C LEU A 13 -0.53 -4.98 5.36
N SER A 14 0.02 -4.69 6.53
CA SER A 14 -0.02 -5.59 7.68
C SER A 14 -0.79 -4.95 8.82
N LEU A 15 -1.72 -5.69 9.43
CA LEU A 15 -2.44 -5.28 10.63
C LEU A 15 -1.79 -5.91 11.86
N LEU A 16 -1.62 -5.13 12.92
CA LEU A 16 -0.90 -5.52 14.12
C LEU A 16 -1.83 -5.63 15.33
N ASP A 17 -1.56 -6.58 16.21
CA ASP A 17 -2.18 -6.66 17.54
C ASP A 17 -1.55 -5.69 18.55
N THR A 18 -2.03 -5.71 19.79
CA THR A 18 -1.51 -4.87 20.90
C THR A 18 -0.06 -5.14 21.26
N ASN A 19 0.49 -6.28 20.89
CA ASN A 19 1.88 -6.65 21.13
C ASN A 19 2.79 -6.34 19.92
N GLY A 20 2.24 -5.72 18.86
CA GLY A 20 2.92 -5.46 17.60
C GLY A 20 3.09 -6.70 16.71
N SER A 21 2.41 -7.81 17.01
CA SER A 21 2.43 -9.02 16.20
C SER A 21 1.48 -8.89 15.00
N VAL A 22 1.90 -9.41 13.85
CA VAL A 22 1.09 -9.35 12.62
C VAL A 22 -0.08 -10.33 12.72
N LEU A 23 -1.30 -9.82 12.60
CA LEU A 23 -2.54 -10.60 12.56
C LEU A 23 -2.93 -10.99 11.14
N ILE A 24 -2.90 -10.01 10.24
CA ILE A 24 -3.34 -10.14 8.84
C ILE A 24 -2.32 -9.41 7.98
N ARG A 25 -2.08 -9.97 6.80
CA ARG A 25 -1.27 -9.36 5.76
C ARG A 25 -1.98 -9.47 4.42
N ARG A 26 -2.06 -8.36 3.69
CA ARG A 26 -2.58 -8.31 2.31
C ARG A 26 -1.58 -7.59 1.42
N ARG A 27 -1.29 -8.19 0.27
CA ARG A 27 -0.58 -7.53 -0.84
C ARG A 27 -1.60 -6.85 -1.74
N LEU A 28 -1.35 -5.59 -2.06
CA LEU A 28 -2.16 -4.74 -2.93
C LEU A 28 -1.34 -4.44 -4.17
N SER A 29 -1.90 -4.72 -5.34
CA SER A 29 -1.35 -4.31 -6.62
C SER A 29 -1.71 -2.85 -6.92
N PRO A 30 -1.06 -2.18 -7.90
CA PRO A 30 -1.42 -0.82 -8.31
C PRO A 30 -2.91 -0.61 -8.61
N SER A 31 -3.58 -1.63 -9.16
CA SER A 31 -5.01 -1.60 -9.45
C SER A 31 -5.91 -1.69 -8.21
N ASP A 32 -5.39 -2.11 -7.06
CA ASP A 32 -6.13 -2.14 -5.79
C ASP A 32 -6.18 -0.77 -5.11
N TYR A 33 -5.22 0.13 -5.38
CA TYR A 33 -5.07 1.40 -4.65
C TYR A 33 -5.08 2.66 -5.53
N LEU A 34 -5.20 2.52 -6.85
CA LEU A 34 -5.40 3.61 -7.81
C LEU A 34 -6.68 3.40 -8.61
N TYR A 35 -7.43 4.48 -8.80
CA TYR A 35 -8.60 4.51 -9.67
C TYR A 35 -8.54 5.74 -10.61
N PRO A 36 -8.67 5.56 -11.93
CA PRO A 36 -8.83 4.28 -12.64
C PRO A 36 -7.59 3.40 -12.52
N ALA A 37 -7.76 2.09 -12.76
CA ALA A 37 -6.64 1.15 -12.73
C ALA A 37 -5.55 1.59 -13.73
N PRO A 38 -4.28 1.62 -13.32
CA PRO A 38 -3.20 2.06 -14.19
C PRO A 38 -2.92 1.02 -15.29
N ALA A 39 -2.24 1.46 -16.35
CA ALA A 39 -1.72 0.53 -17.35
C ALA A 39 -0.64 -0.39 -16.74
N ASP A 40 -0.46 -1.57 -17.34
CA ASP A 40 0.62 -2.48 -16.93
C ASP A 40 1.98 -1.78 -17.00
N GLN A 41 2.79 -1.95 -15.94
CA GLN A 41 4.11 -1.33 -15.79
C GLN A 41 4.10 0.21 -15.77
N ALA A 42 2.98 0.82 -15.39
CA ALA A 42 2.93 2.25 -15.16
C ALA A 42 4.00 2.68 -14.13
N VAL A 43 4.60 3.84 -14.39
CA VAL A 43 5.70 4.40 -13.62
C VAL A 43 5.31 5.73 -13.00
N VAL A 44 5.96 6.06 -11.89
CA VAL A 44 5.93 7.36 -11.22
C VAL A 44 7.20 8.10 -11.58
N ALA A 45 7.06 9.31 -12.13
CA ALA A 45 8.19 10.15 -12.49
C ALA A 45 8.89 10.75 -11.24
N PRO A 46 10.16 11.15 -11.35
CA PRO A 46 10.85 11.90 -10.30
C PRO A 46 10.05 13.12 -9.80
N GLY A 47 9.72 13.12 -8.51
CA GLY A 47 8.99 14.22 -7.87
C GLY A 47 7.48 14.24 -8.16
N GLU A 48 6.97 13.29 -8.93
CA GLU A 48 5.54 13.09 -9.07
C GLU A 48 4.93 12.59 -7.76
N VAL A 49 3.75 13.12 -7.42
CA VAL A 49 3.01 12.76 -6.22
C VAL A 49 1.77 12.00 -6.64
N ILE A 50 1.65 10.77 -6.16
CA ILE A 50 0.45 9.94 -6.32
C ILE A 50 -0.34 9.90 -5.01
N THR A 51 -1.67 9.96 -5.11
CA THR A 51 -2.56 9.75 -3.97
C THR A 51 -3.01 8.30 -3.94
N ILE A 52 -2.71 7.60 -2.85
CA ILE A 52 -3.05 6.20 -2.64
C ILE A 52 -4.28 6.17 -1.72
N ALA A 53 -5.34 5.49 -2.15
CA ALA A 53 -6.52 5.24 -1.33
C ALA A 53 -6.54 3.75 -0.95
N ILE A 54 -6.62 3.46 0.35
CA ILE A 54 -6.71 2.08 0.85
C ILE A 54 -7.93 1.99 1.75
N ASP A 55 -8.97 1.33 1.26
CA ASP A 55 -10.16 1.03 2.03
C ASP A 55 -10.05 -0.37 2.64
N PHE A 56 -10.25 -0.46 3.95
CA PHE A 56 -10.38 -1.74 4.63
C PHE A 56 -11.45 -1.67 5.71
N ARG A 57 -12.07 -2.81 5.98
CA ARG A 57 -13.08 -2.94 7.04
C ARG A 57 -12.41 -3.01 8.39
N ASP A 58 -13.06 -2.44 9.40
CA ASP A 58 -12.62 -2.52 10.78
C ASP A 58 -12.42 -3.99 11.20
N PRO A 59 -11.19 -4.41 11.55
CA PRO A 59 -10.90 -5.75 12.03
C PRO A 59 -11.41 -6.00 13.47
N GLY A 60 -12.03 -5.01 14.11
CA GLY A 60 -12.45 -5.03 15.50
C GLY A 60 -11.27 -4.90 16.45
N TYR A 61 -11.49 -5.20 17.74
CA TYR A 61 -10.51 -4.99 18.82
C TYR A 61 -9.21 -5.80 18.71
N ALA A 62 -9.11 -6.71 17.73
CA ALA A 62 -7.91 -7.50 17.53
C ALA A 62 -6.75 -6.64 17.00
N ALA A 63 -7.01 -5.73 16.06
CA ALA A 63 -5.95 -4.89 15.50
C ALA A 63 -5.90 -3.52 16.18
N THR A 64 -4.69 -3.08 16.51
CA THR A 64 -4.44 -1.77 17.14
C THR A 64 -3.49 -0.90 16.33
N GLY A 65 -2.88 -1.45 15.28
CA GLY A 65 -1.99 -0.71 14.39
C GLY A 65 -1.90 -1.32 13.00
N PHE A 66 -1.20 -0.63 12.12
CA PHE A 66 -0.92 -1.09 10.77
C PHE A 66 0.48 -0.68 10.31
N ILE A 67 1.04 -1.44 9.37
CA ILE A 67 2.28 -1.14 8.65
C ILE A 67 1.98 -1.17 7.16
N ILE A 68 2.55 -0.20 6.43
CA ILE A 68 2.49 -0.11 4.98
C ILE A 68 3.93 -0.20 4.48
N ASP A 69 4.27 -1.31 3.83
CA ASP A 69 5.55 -1.47 3.15
C ASP A 69 5.36 -1.31 1.63
N PHE A 70 6.26 -0.56 0.99
CA PHE A 70 6.36 -0.48 -0.47
C PHE A 70 7.41 -1.49 -0.94
N LEU A 71 7.01 -2.45 -1.79
CA LEU A 71 7.84 -3.57 -2.23
C LEU A 71 8.61 -3.28 -3.52
#